data_AF-A0A2S5LAZ6-F1
#
_entry.id   AF-A0A2S5LAZ6-F1
#
_cell.length_a   1.000
_cell.length_b   1.000
_cell.length_c   1.000
_cell.angle_alpha   90.00
_cell.angle_beta   90.00
_cell.angle_gamma   90.00
#
_symmetry.space_group_name_H-M   'P 1'
#
loop_
_entity.id
_entity.type
_entity.pdbx_description
1 polymer ?
#
loop_
_entity_poly.entity_id
_entity_poly.type
_entity_poly.pdbx_seq_one_letter_code
_entity_poly.pdbx_strand_id
1 'polypeptide(L)'
;DFDGRPLAALPRPRADDRFPRRLPNAPFRLETFVDIDGHTMDPVHDFYLEQEQIDGGKMDRFVEASNAGALVMGYYDGSELKQWALAKEFTLADHFFHAAFGGSMLNHFFLICGCAPLFDNPVEATRKKFLPKLATIKDSQGAELTIREREEDSPPSVLDGPPRHKRFGRLTMDLEAIGTLQPGNAVSKHDKTEAQERLPPAHAPTIGDRLTEKNVTWAWYAGGWRDVIEGRLKPYEDKPDAFQTHHQPFAYFANYAEGREGRAHLRDADEFFRAIEKGELPQVSFYKPLGVFNGHPDYSDLAAGDAHVADVVARLRKSPNWADMLIIITADENGGFWDH
;
A
#
# COMPACT_ATOMS: atom_id res chain seq x y z
N ASP A 1 8.09 -22.73 -10.11
CA ASP A 1 9.26 -22.79 -9.19
C ASP A 1 10.40 -22.03 -9.84
N PHE A 2 11.52 -21.83 -9.15
CA PHE A 2 12.65 -21.03 -9.63
C PHE A 2 13.28 -21.56 -10.94
N ASP A 3 13.05 -22.82 -11.28
CA ASP A 3 13.47 -23.44 -12.55
C ASP A 3 12.43 -23.29 -13.68
N GLY A 4 11.36 -22.53 -13.46
CA GLY A 4 10.25 -22.33 -14.40
C GLY A 4 9.27 -23.50 -14.49
N ARG A 5 9.43 -24.57 -13.68
CA ARG A 5 8.47 -25.68 -13.67
C ARG A 5 7.28 -25.37 -12.76
N PRO A 6 6.04 -25.72 -13.17
CA PRO A 6 4.88 -25.61 -12.30
C PRO A 6 5.05 -26.41 -11.01
N LEU A 7 4.61 -25.83 -9.89
CA LEU A 7 4.61 -26.52 -8.61
C LEU A 7 3.53 -27.60 -8.60
N ALA A 8 3.87 -28.81 -8.15
CA ALA A 8 2.87 -29.85 -7.92
C ALA A 8 1.96 -29.50 -6.71
N ALA A 9 2.49 -28.75 -5.75
CA ALA A 9 1.80 -28.26 -4.56
C ALA A 9 2.49 -26.99 -4.03
N LEU A 10 1.74 -26.11 -3.39
CA LEU A 10 2.25 -24.86 -2.83
C LEU A 10 2.92 -25.10 -1.47
N PRO A 11 4.06 -24.44 -1.18
CA PRO A 11 4.64 -24.44 0.15
C PRO A 11 3.78 -23.62 1.11
N ARG A 12 3.59 -24.10 2.34
CA ARG A 12 2.91 -23.30 3.37
C ARG A 12 3.58 -21.93 3.58
N PRO A 13 2.84 -20.92 4.06
CA PRO A 13 3.43 -19.65 4.48
C PRO A 13 4.49 -19.87 5.55
N ARG A 14 5.51 -19.00 5.55
CA ARG A 14 6.64 -19.16 6.47
C ARG A 14 6.18 -19.01 7.91
N ALA A 15 6.59 -19.96 8.75
CA ALA A 15 6.32 -19.95 10.19
C ALA A 15 4.83 -19.88 10.56
N ASP A 16 3.93 -20.29 9.66
CA ASP A 16 2.50 -20.36 9.93
C ASP A 16 2.01 -21.81 9.93
N ASP A 17 1.89 -22.39 11.12
CA ASP A 17 1.49 -23.78 11.32
C ASP A 17 -0.04 -23.98 11.21
N ARG A 18 -0.83 -22.92 11.00
CA ARG A 18 -2.27 -23.02 10.68
C ARG A 18 -2.49 -23.68 9.33
N PHE A 19 -1.54 -23.50 8.41
CA PHE A 19 -1.58 -24.04 7.05
C PHE A 19 -0.91 -25.42 6.97
N PRO A 20 -1.48 -26.37 6.21
CA PRO A 20 -0.82 -27.66 5.96
C PRO A 20 0.47 -27.43 5.18
N ARG A 21 1.46 -28.32 5.35
CA ARG A 21 2.79 -28.18 4.72
C ARG A 21 2.76 -28.04 3.19
N ARG A 22 1.74 -28.60 2.56
CA ARG A 22 1.50 -28.57 1.11
C ARG A 22 0.02 -28.32 0.84
N LEU A 23 -0.28 -27.33 0.01
CA LEU A 23 -1.62 -27.06 -0.50
C LEU A 23 -1.69 -27.38 -2.00
N PRO A 24 -2.88 -27.65 -2.57
CA PRO A 24 -3.05 -27.70 -4.02
C PRO A 24 -2.49 -26.43 -4.68
N ASN A 25 -1.89 -26.56 -5.87
CA ASN A 25 -1.46 -25.43 -6.68
C ASN A 25 -2.67 -24.74 -7.35
N ALA A 26 -3.45 -24.01 -6.55
CA ALA A 26 -4.63 -23.27 -6.95
C ALA A 26 -4.98 -22.22 -5.88
N PRO A 27 -5.79 -21.20 -6.22
CA PRO A 27 -6.39 -20.32 -5.22
C PRO A 27 -7.22 -21.10 -4.18
N PHE A 28 -7.20 -20.66 -2.92
CA PHE A 28 -7.95 -21.32 -1.84
C PHE A 28 -8.55 -20.34 -0.83
N ARG A 29 -9.61 -20.79 -0.13
CA ARG A 29 -10.29 -20.04 0.93
C ARG A 29 -9.40 -19.86 2.16
N LEU A 30 -9.14 -18.61 2.53
CA LEU A 30 -8.35 -18.31 3.73
C LEU A 30 -9.09 -18.65 5.01
N GLU A 31 -10.42 -18.55 5.05
CA GLU A 31 -11.26 -18.79 6.23
C GLU A 31 -11.14 -20.21 6.80
N THR A 32 -10.57 -21.15 6.04
CA THR A 32 -10.29 -22.51 6.56
C THR A 32 -9.11 -22.52 7.54
N PHE A 33 -8.26 -21.48 7.51
CA PHE A 33 -7.01 -21.40 8.25
C PHE A 33 -6.90 -20.13 9.08
N VAL A 34 -7.45 -19.02 8.59
CA VAL A 34 -7.38 -17.69 9.19
C VAL A 34 -8.74 -17.02 9.04
N ASP A 35 -9.40 -16.76 10.17
CA ASP A 35 -10.64 -15.98 10.19
C ASP A 35 -10.38 -14.52 9.82
N ILE A 36 -11.43 -13.77 9.49
CA ILE A 36 -11.33 -12.37 9.03
C ILE A 36 -10.75 -11.41 10.08
N ASP A 37 -10.79 -11.75 11.37
CA ASP A 37 -10.15 -11.02 12.48
C ASP A 37 -8.76 -11.57 12.84
N GLY A 38 -8.27 -12.55 12.07
CA GLY A 38 -6.96 -13.15 12.22
C GLY A 38 -5.90 -12.45 11.39
N HIS A 39 -4.71 -12.25 11.98
CA HIS A 39 -3.57 -11.71 11.24
C HIS A 39 -2.87 -12.78 10.40
N THR A 40 -2.42 -12.38 9.22
CA THR A 40 -1.45 -13.12 8.38
C THR A 40 -0.13 -12.36 8.35
N MET A 41 0.93 -12.95 7.83
CA MET A 41 2.09 -12.13 7.44
C MET A 41 1.73 -11.20 6.27
N ASP A 42 2.56 -10.18 6.05
CA ASP A 42 2.49 -9.28 4.91
C ASP A 42 3.16 -9.88 3.66
N PRO A 43 2.39 -10.21 2.59
CA PRO A 43 2.98 -10.60 1.33
C PRO A 43 3.68 -9.43 0.66
N VAL A 44 4.79 -9.72 -0.01
CA VAL A 44 5.58 -8.70 -0.67
C VAL A 44 4.82 -8.06 -1.83
N HIS A 45 4.74 -6.73 -1.80
CA HIS A 45 4.15 -5.86 -2.81
C HIS A 45 5.20 -4.85 -3.30
N ASP A 46 6.35 -5.37 -3.75
CA ASP A 46 7.47 -4.59 -4.30
C ASP A 46 7.31 -4.38 -5.81
N PHE A 47 7.62 -3.18 -6.29
CA PHE A 47 7.45 -2.76 -7.68
C PHE A 47 8.00 -3.73 -8.74
N TYR A 48 9.18 -4.32 -8.52
CA TYR A 48 9.73 -5.27 -9.50
C TYR A 48 9.24 -6.70 -9.25
N LEU A 49 9.02 -7.09 -8.00
CA LEU A 49 8.48 -8.42 -7.72
C LEU A 49 7.07 -8.58 -8.27
N GLU A 50 6.23 -7.56 -8.20
CA GLU A 50 4.90 -7.63 -8.79
C GLU A 50 4.94 -7.87 -10.32
N GLN A 51 5.87 -7.23 -11.03
CA GLN A 51 6.11 -7.50 -12.45
C GLN A 51 6.58 -8.95 -12.69
N GLU A 52 7.42 -9.49 -11.81
CA GLU A 52 7.82 -10.89 -11.87
C GLU A 52 6.64 -11.84 -11.65
N GLN A 53 5.75 -11.53 -10.71
CA GLN A 53 4.56 -12.32 -10.39
C GLN A 53 3.61 -12.41 -11.60
N ILE A 54 3.43 -11.27 -12.30
CA ILE A 54 2.59 -11.12 -13.51
C ILE A 54 3.20 -11.86 -14.71
N ASP A 55 4.53 -11.96 -14.79
CA ASP A 55 5.29 -12.68 -15.82
C ASP A 55 4.84 -12.38 -17.26
N GLY A 56 4.75 -11.08 -17.60
CA GLY A 56 4.30 -10.67 -18.95
C GLY A 56 2.87 -11.07 -19.28
N GLY A 57 2.01 -11.26 -18.27
CA GLY A 57 0.60 -11.60 -18.40
C GLY A 57 0.30 -13.10 -18.28
N LYS A 58 1.29 -13.95 -17.94
CA LYS A 58 1.03 -15.38 -17.66
C LYS A 58 0.44 -15.62 -16.27
N MET A 59 0.64 -14.68 -15.34
CA MET A 59 0.06 -14.68 -13.99
C MET A 59 0.40 -15.95 -13.16
N ASP A 60 1.60 -16.51 -13.33
CA ASP A 60 1.96 -17.86 -12.85
C ASP A 60 3.15 -17.89 -11.87
N ARG A 61 3.70 -16.73 -11.47
CA ARG A 61 4.89 -16.66 -10.60
C ARG A 61 4.64 -16.06 -9.22
N PHE A 62 3.38 -15.90 -8.81
CA PHE A 62 3.03 -15.28 -7.52
C PHE A 62 3.66 -15.95 -6.29
N VAL A 63 3.62 -17.27 -6.22
CA VAL A 63 4.24 -18.04 -5.11
C VAL A 63 5.77 -18.02 -5.20
N GLU A 64 6.29 -17.89 -6.42
CA GLU A 64 7.72 -17.87 -6.69
C GLU A 64 8.37 -16.54 -6.33
N ALA A 65 7.81 -15.44 -6.82
CA ALA A 65 8.26 -14.09 -6.56
C ALA A 65 7.56 -13.50 -5.31
N SER A 66 7.58 -14.26 -4.20
CA SER A 66 6.98 -13.82 -2.94
C SER A 66 7.70 -14.33 -1.69
N ASN A 67 7.56 -13.60 -0.59
CA ASN A 67 7.98 -14.02 0.75
C ASN A 67 6.95 -14.93 1.45
N ALA A 68 5.73 -15.06 0.91
CA ALA A 68 4.57 -15.55 1.65
C ALA A 68 4.11 -16.98 1.28
N GLY A 69 4.81 -17.65 0.36
CA GLY A 69 4.47 -19.02 -0.05
C GLY A 69 3.02 -19.11 -0.56
N ALA A 70 2.26 -20.10 -0.11
CA ALA A 70 0.87 -20.30 -0.52
C ALA A 70 -0.06 -19.12 -0.15
N LEU A 71 0.28 -18.28 0.82
CA LEU A 71 -0.61 -17.20 1.28
C LEU A 71 -1.03 -16.27 0.13
N VAL A 72 -0.13 -16.00 -0.83
CA VAL A 72 -0.44 -15.15 -1.99
C VAL A 72 -1.61 -15.68 -2.83
N MET A 73 -1.90 -16.98 -2.78
CA MET A 73 -3.02 -17.61 -3.50
C MET A 73 -4.30 -17.67 -2.65
N GLY A 74 -4.26 -17.13 -1.43
CA GLY A 74 -5.39 -17.10 -0.51
C GLY A 74 -6.37 -15.99 -0.88
N TYR A 75 -7.67 -16.29 -0.78
CA TYR A 75 -8.73 -15.31 -0.89
C TYR A 75 -9.79 -15.51 0.19
N TYR A 76 -10.43 -14.43 0.60
CA TYR A 76 -11.65 -14.46 1.40
C TYR A 76 -12.88 -14.47 0.49
N ASP A 77 -13.95 -15.13 0.91
CA ASP A 77 -15.24 -15.11 0.21
C ASP A 77 -15.87 -13.74 0.14
N GLY A 78 -15.73 -12.99 1.22
CA GLY A 78 -16.22 -11.63 1.27
C GLY A 78 -17.75 -11.50 1.27
N SER A 79 -18.54 -12.54 1.02
CA SER A 79 -19.99 -12.39 0.81
C SER A 79 -20.76 -11.93 2.05
N GLU A 80 -20.20 -12.17 3.23
CA GLU A 80 -20.70 -11.72 4.53
C GLU A 80 -20.04 -10.42 5.03
N LEU A 81 -19.06 -9.88 4.28
CA LEU A 81 -18.44 -8.60 4.61
C LEU A 81 -19.42 -7.45 4.41
N LYS A 82 -19.30 -6.42 5.24
CA LYS A 82 -20.13 -5.22 5.16
C LYS A 82 -19.85 -4.43 3.89
N GLN A 83 -18.60 -4.41 3.42
CA GLN A 83 -18.24 -3.84 2.12
C GLN A 83 -18.92 -4.57 0.96
N TRP A 84 -19.13 -5.89 1.04
CA TRP A 84 -19.92 -6.61 0.04
C TRP A 84 -21.40 -6.22 0.07
N ALA A 85 -21.95 -5.91 1.25
CA ALA A 85 -23.29 -5.33 1.34
C ALA A 85 -23.37 -3.95 0.64
N LEU A 86 -22.33 -3.11 0.77
CA LEU A 86 -22.22 -1.85 0.03
C LEU A 86 -22.12 -2.08 -1.48
N ALA A 87 -21.34 -3.06 -1.93
CA ALA A 87 -21.20 -3.41 -3.34
C ALA A 87 -22.52 -3.91 -3.96
N LYS A 88 -23.33 -4.65 -3.19
CA LYS A 88 -24.68 -5.08 -3.61
C LYS A 88 -25.68 -3.92 -3.69
N GLU A 89 -25.48 -2.86 -2.91
CA GLU A 89 -26.36 -1.68 -2.89
C GLU A 89 -25.94 -0.63 -3.94
N PHE A 90 -24.65 -0.50 -4.20
CA PHE A 90 -24.07 0.52 -5.08
C PHE A 90 -23.33 -0.10 -6.27
N THR A 91 -22.34 0.61 -6.80
CA THR A 91 -21.53 0.17 -7.94
C THR A 91 -20.22 -0.41 -7.44
N LEU A 92 -19.91 -1.61 -7.91
CA LEU A 92 -18.58 -2.21 -7.83
C LEU A 92 -17.86 -2.01 -9.16
N ALA A 93 -16.65 -1.46 -9.12
CA ALA A 93 -15.76 -1.39 -10.28
C ALA A 93 -14.76 -2.56 -10.19
N ASP A 94 -15.05 -3.65 -10.89
CA ASP A 94 -14.24 -4.88 -10.95
C ASP A 94 -13.13 -4.84 -12.02
N HIS A 95 -12.98 -3.70 -12.69
CA HIS A 95 -11.92 -3.43 -13.66
C HIS A 95 -11.20 -2.12 -13.29
N PHE A 96 -10.86 -1.99 -12.00
CA PHE A 96 -10.11 -0.88 -11.42
C PHE A 96 -8.74 -1.38 -10.97
N PHE A 97 -7.69 -0.71 -11.42
CA PHE A 97 -6.30 -1.06 -11.12
C PHE A 97 -5.67 0.06 -10.31
N HIS A 98 -4.82 -0.29 -9.35
CA HIS A 98 -3.87 0.68 -8.81
C HIS A 98 -3.01 1.28 -9.94
N ALA A 99 -2.52 2.50 -9.73
CA ALA A 99 -1.97 3.30 -10.83
C ALA A 99 -0.56 2.87 -11.26
N ALA A 100 0.20 2.25 -10.35
CA ALA A 100 1.53 1.73 -10.61
C ALA A 100 1.76 0.46 -9.78
N PHE A 101 2.66 -0.40 -10.28
CA PHE A 101 3.16 -1.53 -9.50
C PHE A 101 3.76 -1.07 -8.16
N GLY A 102 3.80 -1.97 -7.20
CA GLY A 102 4.42 -1.79 -5.90
C GLY A 102 3.51 -1.14 -4.86
N GLY A 103 4.14 -0.77 -3.74
CA GLY A 103 3.43 -0.46 -2.52
C GLY A 103 2.79 0.93 -2.44
N SER A 104 2.24 1.18 -1.25
CA SER A 104 1.35 2.30 -0.91
C SER A 104 1.88 3.68 -1.27
N MET A 105 3.15 3.97 -1.00
CA MET A 105 3.71 5.31 -1.19
C MET A 105 3.55 5.78 -2.64
N LEU A 106 3.96 4.96 -3.61
CA LEU A 106 3.91 5.33 -5.02
C LEU A 106 2.46 5.53 -5.49
N ASN A 107 1.57 4.62 -5.14
CA ASN A 107 0.16 4.71 -5.52
C ASN A 107 -0.55 5.92 -4.88
N HIS A 108 -0.17 6.31 -3.65
CA HIS A 108 -0.64 7.55 -3.04
C HIS A 108 -0.15 8.81 -3.76
N PHE A 109 1.05 8.81 -4.37
CA PHE A 109 1.47 9.89 -5.25
C PHE A 109 0.58 9.96 -6.50
N PHE A 110 0.34 8.83 -7.17
CA PHE A 110 -0.54 8.80 -8.34
C PHE A 110 -1.96 9.28 -8.03
N LEU A 111 -2.49 8.97 -6.84
CA LEU A 111 -3.80 9.47 -6.40
C LEU A 111 -3.87 11.01 -6.38
N ILE A 112 -2.81 11.69 -5.98
CA ILE A 112 -2.84 13.15 -5.76
C ILE A 112 -2.13 13.97 -6.84
N CYS A 113 -1.25 13.40 -7.66
CA CYS A 113 -0.55 14.13 -8.72
C CYS A 113 -0.50 13.40 -10.06
N GLY A 114 -0.91 12.12 -10.13
CA GLY A 114 -0.74 11.31 -11.35
C GLY A 114 0.72 11.18 -11.78
N CYS A 115 1.66 11.16 -10.82
CA CYS A 115 3.08 11.29 -11.09
C CYS A 115 3.93 10.36 -10.22
N ALA A 116 5.08 9.94 -10.74
CA ALA A 116 6.11 9.25 -9.95
C ALA A 116 7.04 10.29 -9.29
N PRO A 117 7.33 10.17 -7.98
CA PRO A 117 8.29 11.03 -7.32
C PRO A 117 9.71 10.78 -7.80
N LEU A 118 10.51 11.83 -7.97
CA LEU A 118 11.93 11.73 -8.30
C LEU A 118 12.80 11.88 -7.05
N PHE A 119 13.81 11.02 -6.91
CA PHE A 119 14.82 11.10 -5.88
C PHE A 119 16.05 11.87 -6.40
N ASP A 120 15.92 13.20 -6.48
CA ASP A 120 16.96 14.12 -6.94
C ASP A 120 17.99 14.50 -5.85
N ASN A 121 18.13 13.67 -4.83
CA ASN A 121 19.03 13.91 -3.71
C ASN A 121 20.49 13.99 -4.20
N PRO A 122 21.27 15.04 -3.85
CA PRO A 122 22.62 15.23 -4.35
C PRO A 122 23.65 14.21 -3.83
N VAL A 123 23.35 13.48 -2.75
CA VAL A 123 24.27 12.54 -2.12
C VAL A 123 24.39 11.23 -2.92
N GLU A 124 25.44 11.14 -3.73
CA GLU A 124 25.79 9.99 -4.59
C GLU A 124 25.70 8.63 -3.85
N ALA A 125 26.26 8.56 -2.64
CA ALA A 125 26.27 7.33 -1.85
C ALA A 125 24.86 6.87 -1.48
N THR A 126 23.95 7.81 -1.19
CA THR A 126 22.55 7.49 -0.89
C THR A 126 21.81 7.04 -2.14
N ARG A 127 22.02 7.70 -3.30
CA ARG A 127 21.44 7.24 -4.56
C ARG A 127 21.86 5.79 -4.85
N LYS A 128 23.16 5.49 -4.76
CA LYS A 128 23.69 4.12 -4.95
C LYS A 128 23.13 3.11 -3.95
N LYS A 129 22.85 3.53 -2.71
CA LYS A 129 22.21 2.70 -1.67
C LYS A 129 20.80 2.27 -2.07
N PHE A 130 20.05 3.12 -2.78
CA PHE A 130 18.65 2.88 -3.12
C PHE A 130 18.40 2.41 -4.55
N LEU A 131 19.41 2.42 -5.42
CA LEU A 131 19.32 1.79 -6.73
C LEU A 131 19.00 0.29 -6.61
N PRO A 132 18.23 -0.27 -7.57
CA PRO A 132 17.80 -1.64 -7.52
C PRO A 132 18.97 -2.59 -7.84
N LYS A 133 18.88 -3.81 -7.31
CA LYS A 133 19.70 -4.95 -7.72
C LYS A 133 18.84 -5.88 -8.56
N LEU A 134 19.15 -5.93 -9.85
CA LEU A 134 18.40 -6.67 -10.85
C LEU A 134 19.29 -7.70 -11.54
N ALA A 135 18.69 -8.82 -11.91
CA ALA A 135 19.32 -9.87 -12.70
C ALA A 135 18.44 -10.21 -13.90
N THR A 136 19.02 -10.85 -14.91
CA THR A 136 18.30 -11.38 -16.06
C THR A 136 18.31 -12.90 -16.00
N ILE A 137 17.13 -13.51 -16.05
CA ILE A 137 16.95 -14.96 -16.15
C ILE A 137 16.23 -15.31 -17.45
N LYS A 138 16.12 -16.61 -17.74
CA LYS A 138 15.25 -17.11 -18.82
C LYS A 138 14.10 -17.91 -18.22
N ASP A 139 12.91 -17.72 -18.76
CA ASP A 139 11.75 -18.54 -18.42
C ASP A 139 11.83 -19.94 -19.03
N SER A 140 10.81 -20.77 -18.78
CA SER A 140 10.72 -22.14 -19.31
C SER A 140 10.61 -22.22 -20.83
N GLN A 141 10.27 -21.10 -21.50
CA GLN A 141 10.20 -20.97 -22.95
C GLN A 141 11.44 -20.27 -23.55
N GLY A 142 12.39 -19.84 -22.71
CA GLY A 142 13.63 -19.18 -23.11
C GLY A 142 13.55 -17.65 -23.24
N ALA A 143 12.43 -17.01 -22.89
CA ALA A 143 12.28 -15.57 -22.88
C ALA A 143 13.05 -14.93 -21.72
N GLU A 144 13.67 -13.78 -21.95
CA GLU A 144 14.43 -13.06 -20.91
C GLU A 144 13.49 -12.32 -19.96
N LEU A 145 13.74 -12.48 -18.65
CA LEU A 145 12.99 -11.81 -17.59
C LEU A 145 13.95 -11.04 -16.69
N THR A 146 13.61 -9.79 -16.39
CA THR A 146 14.30 -8.99 -15.38
C THR A 146 13.70 -9.30 -14.01
N ILE A 147 14.53 -9.73 -13.07
CA ILE A 147 14.11 -10.09 -11.71
C ILE A 147 14.91 -9.30 -10.67
N ARG A 148 14.40 -9.19 -9.44
CA ARG A 148 15.17 -8.85 -8.25
C ARG A 148 16.29 -9.87 -8.09
N GLU A 149 17.51 -9.39 -8.01
CA GLU A 149 18.68 -10.24 -7.86
C GLU A 149 18.59 -11.01 -6.53
N ARG A 150 18.79 -12.33 -6.59
CA ARG A 150 18.77 -13.21 -5.41
C ARG A 150 20.16 -13.32 -4.77
N GLU A 151 20.19 -13.55 -3.46
CA GLU A 151 21.42 -13.88 -2.74
C GLU A 151 21.97 -15.23 -3.20
N GLU A 152 23.29 -15.42 -3.14
CA GLU A 152 23.95 -16.66 -3.57
C GLU A 152 23.47 -17.88 -2.78
N ASP A 153 23.07 -17.67 -1.53
CA ASP A 153 22.59 -18.72 -0.64
C ASP A 153 21.06 -18.92 -0.72
N SER A 154 20.34 -18.13 -1.53
CA SER A 154 18.89 -18.24 -1.71
C SER A 154 18.46 -19.70 -1.96
N PRO A 155 17.33 -20.17 -1.42
CA PRO A 155 16.91 -21.56 -1.60
C PRO A 155 16.81 -21.90 -3.10
N PRO A 156 17.13 -23.14 -3.52
CA PRO A 156 17.06 -23.54 -4.92
C PRO A 156 15.62 -23.80 -5.39
N SER A 157 14.66 -23.87 -4.46
CA SER A 157 13.23 -24.03 -4.71
C SER A 157 12.43 -23.27 -3.66
N VAL A 158 11.26 -22.76 -4.05
CA VAL A 158 10.27 -22.20 -3.11
C VAL A 158 9.83 -23.22 -2.06
N LEU A 159 9.96 -24.51 -2.36
CA LEU A 159 9.59 -25.61 -1.46
C LEU A 159 10.53 -25.74 -0.26
N ASP A 160 11.75 -25.22 -0.39
CA ASP A 160 12.79 -25.19 0.63
C ASP A 160 12.81 -23.86 1.41
N GLY A 161 12.15 -22.84 0.89
CA GLY A 161 11.95 -21.54 1.52
C GLY A 161 11.71 -20.42 0.51
N PRO A 162 11.25 -19.24 0.96
CA PRO A 162 11.08 -18.09 0.06
C PRO A 162 12.41 -17.64 -0.55
N PRO A 163 12.40 -17.04 -1.75
CA PRO A 163 13.59 -16.44 -2.34
C PRO A 163 14.20 -15.41 -1.39
N ARG A 164 15.53 -15.45 -1.25
CA ARG A 164 16.27 -14.41 -0.55
C ARG A 164 16.79 -13.42 -1.58
N HIS A 165 16.25 -12.22 -1.56
CA HIS A 165 16.69 -11.16 -2.46
C HIS A 165 17.83 -10.37 -1.85
N LYS A 166 18.75 -9.91 -2.70
CA LYS A 166 19.58 -8.76 -2.36
C LYS A 166 18.67 -7.59 -2.04
N ARG A 167 19.20 -6.63 -1.28
CA ARG A 167 18.44 -5.46 -0.80
C ARG A 167 17.52 -4.89 -1.90
N PHE A 168 16.23 -4.77 -1.56
CA PHE A 168 15.26 -4.07 -2.40
C PHE A 168 15.64 -2.60 -2.52
N GLY A 169 16.16 -2.23 -3.68
CA GLY A 169 16.33 -0.83 -4.03
C GLY A 169 14.98 -0.15 -4.11
N ARG A 170 14.90 1.07 -3.58
CA ARG A 170 13.70 1.90 -3.49
C ARG A 170 13.53 2.82 -4.69
N LEU A 171 14.48 2.80 -5.62
CA LEU A 171 14.48 3.61 -6.83
C LEU A 171 14.45 2.76 -8.09
N THR A 172 13.97 3.33 -9.19
CA THR A 172 14.31 2.88 -10.55
C THR A 172 15.74 3.30 -10.91
N MET A 173 16.23 2.84 -12.07
CA MET A 173 17.52 3.29 -12.60
C MET A 173 17.50 4.79 -12.97
N ASP A 174 16.31 5.32 -13.26
CA ASP A 174 16.06 6.74 -13.56
C ASP A 174 15.74 7.57 -12.30
N LEU A 175 15.97 6.98 -11.12
CA LEU A 175 15.81 7.60 -9.79
C LEU A 175 14.36 7.94 -9.41
N GLU A 176 13.35 7.33 -10.04
CA GLU A 176 11.97 7.41 -9.56
C GLU A 176 11.83 6.59 -8.29
N ALA A 177 11.21 7.14 -7.26
CA ALA A 177 11.01 6.44 -6.00
C ALA A 177 9.80 5.50 -6.08
N ILE A 178 10.10 4.20 -6.04
CA ILE A 178 9.16 3.08 -6.18
C ILE A 178 8.97 2.29 -4.89
N GLY A 179 9.84 2.49 -3.90
CA GLY A 179 9.73 1.88 -2.57
C GLY A 179 9.55 2.95 -1.49
N THR A 180 9.12 2.52 -0.30
CA THR A 180 8.84 3.43 0.82
C THR A 180 10.05 4.26 1.24
N LEU A 181 9.93 5.58 1.06
CA LEU A 181 10.83 6.61 1.57
C LEU A 181 10.04 7.55 2.47
N GLN A 182 10.70 8.19 3.44
CA GLN A 182 10.04 9.21 4.27
C GLN A 182 10.05 10.58 3.58
N PRO A 183 9.05 11.44 3.84
CA PRO A 183 9.01 12.78 3.30
C PRO A 183 10.24 13.61 3.70
N GLY A 184 10.70 14.48 2.80
CA GLY A 184 11.82 15.41 3.04
C GLY A 184 11.60 16.29 4.27
N ASN A 185 10.36 16.71 4.49
CA ASN A 185 9.93 17.38 5.71
C ASN A 185 9.44 16.34 6.72
N ALA A 186 10.14 16.18 7.84
CA ALA A 186 9.73 15.22 8.86
C ALA A 186 8.33 15.56 9.38
N VAL A 187 7.42 14.57 9.36
CA VAL A 187 6.04 14.73 9.85
C VAL A 187 5.99 14.67 11.38
N SER A 188 6.92 13.95 12.01
CA SER A 188 6.98 13.76 13.45
C SER A 188 8.40 13.99 13.95
N LYS A 189 8.51 14.53 15.18
CA LYS A 189 9.78 14.62 15.91
C LYS A 189 10.40 13.25 16.27
N HIS A 190 9.59 12.19 16.22
CA HIS A 190 10.04 10.81 16.47
C HIS A 190 10.59 10.11 15.22
N ASP A 191 10.46 10.73 14.05
CA ASP A 191 11.00 10.19 12.81
C ASP A 191 12.53 10.39 12.78
N LYS A 192 13.25 9.27 12.87
CA LYS A 192 14.72 9.21 12.92
C LYS A 192 15.37 9.03 11.55
N THR A 193 14.60 9.13 10.47
CA THR A 193 15.15 8.97 9.12
C THR A 193 16.14 10.10 8.82
N GLU A 194 17.36 9.71 8.46
CA GLU A 194 18.44 10.60 8.08
C GLU A 194 18.03 11.52 6.93
N ALA A 195 18.43 12.80 6.98
CA ALA A 195 18.00 13.79 5.99
C ALA A 195 18.37 13.39 4.55
N GLN A 196 19.57 12.82 4.35
CA GLN A 196 20.04 12.35 3.05
C GLN A 196 19.31 11.11 2.55
N GLU A 197 18.51 10.43 3.38
CA GLU A 197 17.73 9.23 3.03
C GLU A 197 16.25 9.52 2.75
N ARG A 198 15.82 10.77 2.95
CA ARG A 198 14.45 11.21 2.68
C ARG A 198 14.26 11.55 1.21
N LEU A 199 13.03 11.36 0.74
CA LEU A 199 12.61 11.83 -0.58
C LEU A 199 12.55 13.36 -0.56
N PRO A 200 13.31 14.08 -1.41
CA PRO A 200 13.28 15.52 -1.45
C PRO A 200 11.87 16.08 -1.70
N PRO A 201 11.49 17.25 -1.13
CA PRO A 201 10.16 17.79 -1.32
C PRO A 201 9.83 18.04 -2.80
N ALA A 202 8.74 17.45 -3.27
CA ALA A 202 8.28 17.63 -4.64
C ALA A 202 7.69 19.03 -4.86
N HIS A 203 7.84 19.54 -6.08
CA HIS A 203 7.33 20.85 -6.52
C HIS A 203 6.31 20.75 -7.66
N ALA A 204 6.04 19.54 -8.15
CA ALA A 204 4.99 19.31 -9.12
C ALA A 204 3.63 19.64 -8.50
N PRO A 205 2.68 20.18 -9.28
CA PRO A 205 1.35 20.50 -8.79
C PRO A 205 0.57 19.23 -8.42
N THR A 206 -0.11 19.27 -7.28
CA THR A 206 -1.04 18.24 -6.82
C THR A 206 -2.48 18.64 -7.16
N ILE A 207 -3.42 17.70 -7.03
CA ILE A 207 -4.85 17.97 -7.09
C ILE A 207 -5.28 18.98 -6.02
N GLY A 208 -4.65 18.94 -4.85
CA GLY A 208 -4.89 19.93 -3.79
C GLY A 208 -4.54 21.35 -4.21
N ASP A 209 -3.42 21.54 -4.89
CA ASP A 209 -3.03 22.84 -5.46
C ASP A 209 -4.07 23.31 -6.49
N ARG A 210 -4.53 22.41 -7.38
CA ARG A 210 -5.54 22.73 -8.39
C ARG A 210 -6.90 23.08 -7.79
N LEU A 211 -7.31 22.42 -6.72
CA LEU A 211 -8.54 22.73 -5.99
C LEU A 211 -8.45 24.10 -5.33
N THR A 212 -7.34 24.40 -4.65
CA THR A 212 -7.08 25.71 -4.03
C THR A 212 -7.07 26.83 -5.06
N GLU A 213 -6.38 26.66 -6.20
CA GLU A 213 -6.36 27.64 -7.30
C GLU A 213 -7.76 27.97 -7.85
N LYS A 214 -8.71 27.05 -7.71
CA LYS A 214 -10.10 27.19 -8.17
C LYS A 214 -11.08 27.55 -7.06
N ASN A 215 -10.60 27.84 -5.85
CA ASN A 215 -11.42 28.08 -4.67
C ASN A 215 -12.41 26.94 -4.36
N VAL A 216 -12.04 25.70 -4.71
CA VAL A 216 -12.80 24.51 -4.33
C VAL A 216 -12.32 24.08 -2.95
N THR A 217 -13.24 24.01 -1.99
CA THR A 217 -12.86 23.62 -0.63
C THR A 217 -12.45 22.15 -0.60
N TRP A 218 -11.34 21.84 0.07
CA TRP A 218 -10.86 20.48 0.17
C TRP A 218 -10.05 20.23 1.44
N ALA A 219 -9.95 18.96 1.85
CA ALA A 219 -9.06 18.53 2.93
C ALA A 219 -8.67 17.06 2.78
N TRP A 220 -7.49 16.71 3.28
CA TRP A 220 -7.08 15.34 3.55
C TRP A 220 -7.13 15.07 5.04
N TYR A 221 -7.99 14.13 5.43
CA TYR A 221 -8.17 13.70 6.80
C TYR A 221 -7.44 12.39 7.05
N ALA A 222 -6.52 12.37 8.01
CA ALA A 222 -5.78 11.16 8.39
C ALA A 222 -6.00 10.80 9.86
N GLY A 223 -6.22 9.52 10.13
CA GLY A 223 -6.30 9.00 11.50
C GLY A 223 -4.98 9.21 12.25
N GLY A 224 -5.03 9.87 13.40
CA GLY A 224 -3.85 10.14 14.24
C GLY A 224 -2.94 11.26 13.73
N TRP A 225 -3.39 12.06 12.76
CA TRP A 225 -2.61 13.20 12.22
C TRP A 225 -2.20 14.19 13.30
N ARG A 226 -3.15 14.65 14.14
CA ARG A 226 -2.86 15.59 15.23
C ARG A 226 -1.84 14.99 16.20
N ASP A 227 -2.01 13.72 16.51
CA ASP A 227 -1.22 13.07 17.55
C ASP A 227 0.20 12.77 17.05
N VAL A 228 0.40 12.46 15.76
CA VAL A 228 1.74 12.23 15.19
C VAL A 228 2.56 13.52 15.08
N ILE A 229 1.92 14.65 14.72
CA ILE A 229 2.60 15.95 14.61
C ILE A 229 2.99 16.50 15.99
N GLU A 230 2.15 16.30 17.01
CA GLU A 230 2.45 16.67 18.39
C GLU A 230 3.45 15.70 19.06
N GLY A 231 3.68 14.56 18.42
CA GLY A 231 4.54 13.48 18.91
C GLY A 231 3.94 12.73 20.11
N ARG A 232 2.61 12.69 20.19
CA ARG A 232 1.84 11.77 21.05
C ARG A 232 1.71 10.38 20.41
N LEU A 233 1.81 10.31 19.08
CA LEU A 233 1.85 9.09 18.30
C LEU A 233 3.20 8.95 17.60
N LYS A 234 3.69 7.72 17.47
CA LYS A 234 4.90 7.45 16.70
C LYS A 234 4.58 7.25 15.22
N PRO A 235 5.42 7.73 14.29
CA PRO A 235 5.38 7.32 12.90
C PRO A 235 6.03 5.93 12.75
N TYR A 236 5.60 5.16 11.75
CA TYR A 236 6.33 4.01 11.20
C TYR A 236 6.76 2.93 12.22
N GLU A 237 5.93 1.92 12.48
CA GLU A 237 6.38 0.74 13.22
C GLU A 237 5.74 -0.60 12.77
N ASP A 238 5.17 -0.71 11.55
CA ASP A 238 4.39 -1.91 11.14
C ASP A 238 3.47 -2.38 12.28
N LYS A 239 2.80 -1.41 12.90
CA LYS A 239 2.02 -1.57 14.11
C LYS A 239 0.61 -1.01 13.92
N PRO A 240 -0.41 -1.65 14.53
CA PRO A 240 -1.79 -1.21 14.41
C PRO A 240 -1.98 0.23 14.88
N ASP A 241 -1.34 0.60 15.98
CA ASP A 241 -1.51 1.92 16.61
C ASP A 241 -0.59 3.01 16.02
N ALA A 242 0.21 2.71 15.00
CA ALA A 242 1.15 3.68 14.42
C ALA A 242 0.50 4.55 13.32
N PHE A 243 1.00 5.79 13.20
CA PHE A 243 0.72 6.61 12.03
C PHE A 243 1.56 6.15 10.84
N GLN A 244 0.90 5.87 9.72
CA GLN A 244 1.55 5.46 8.49
C GLN A 244 1.95 6.69 7.67
N THR A 245 3.13 7.26 7.96
CA THR A 245 3.61 8.52 7.33
C THR A 245 3.62 8.46 5.81
N HIS A 246 3.99 7.31 5.25
CA HIS A 246 4.06 7.13 3.80
C HIS A 246 2.69 7.01 3.12
N HIS A 247 1.59 6.98 3.90
CA HIS A 247 0.21 7.11 3.42
C HIS A 247 -0.31 8.56 3.46
N GLN A 248 0.53 9.53 3.79
CA GLN A 248 0.19 10.95 3.78
C GLN A 248 0.91 11.64 2.60
N PRO A 249 0.42 11.49 1.35
CA PRO A 249 1.18 11.87 0.16
C PRO A 249 1.44 13.37 0.07
N PHE A 250 0.53 14.21 0.56
CA PHE A 250 0.74 15.66 0.56
C PHE A 250 1.96 16.09 1.39
N ALA A 251 2.35 15.34 2.42
CA ALA A 251 3.52 15.68 3.24
C ALA A 251 4.85 15.63 2.46
N TYR A 252 4.87 15.00 1.28
CA TYR A 252 6.04 14.95 0.40
C TYR A 252 6.20 16.19 -0.49
N PHE A 253 5.24 17.11 -0.50
CA PHE A 253 5.25 18.27 -1.39
C PHE A 253 5.60 19.55 -0.62
N ALA A 254 6.43 20.41 -1.23
CA ALA A 254 6.95 21.61 -0.59
C ALA A 254 5.84 22.58 -0.12
N ASN A 255 4.70 22.62 -0.81
CA ASN A 255 3.57 23.48 -0.46
C ASN A 255 2.86 23.10 0.85
N TYR A 256 3.10 21.89 1.37
CA TYR A 256 2.44 21.34 2.54
C TYR A 256 3.38 21.14 3.74
N ALA A 257 4.59 21.70 3.64
CA ALA A 257 5.54 21.76 4.74
C ALA A 257 4.97 22.57 5.92
N GLU A 258 5.54 22.37 7.12
CA GLU A 258 5.20 23.19 8.28
C GLU A 258 5.40 24.68 7.97
N GLY A 259 4.44 25.52 8.40
CA GLY A 259 4.45 26.96 8.13
C GLY A 259 4.00 27.38 6.72
N ARG A 260 3.65 26.43 5.85
CA ARG A 260 3.08 26.71 4.52
C ARG A 260 1.56 26.67 4.55
N GLU A 261 0.91 27.47 3.70
CA GLU A 261 -0.56 27.57 3.67
C GLU A 261 -1.24 26.23 3.37
N GLY A 262 -0.66 25.43 2.46
CA GLY A 262 -1.18 24.10 2.11
C GLY A 262 -1.33 23.17 3.31
N ARG A 263 -0.51 23.36 4.36
CA ARG A 263 -0.55 22.53 5.58
C ARG A 263 -1.92 22.53 6.26
N ALA A 264 -2.69 23.62 6.16
CA ALA A 264 -4.02 23.74 6.78
C ALA A 264 -5.09 22.80 6.22
N HIS A 265 -4.82 22.18 5.06
CA HIS A 265 -5.69 21.17 4.44
C HIS A 265 -5.42 19.75 4.96
N LEU A 266 -4.31 19.53 5.68
CA LEU A 266 -3.99 18.24 6.28
C LEU A 266 -4.53 18.21 7.71
N ARG A 267 -5.55 17.39 7.94
CA ARG A 267 -6.39 17.43 9.14
C ARG A 267 -6.53 16.07 9.78
N ASP A 268 -6.94 16.07 11.04
CA ASP A 268 -7.17 14.83 11.78
C ASP A 268 -8.52 14.20 11.46
N ALA A 269 -8.61 12.87 11.51
CA ALA A 269 -9.86 12.14 11.32
C ALA A 269 -10.99 12.61 12.26
N ASP A 270 -10.69 13.09 13.47
CA ASP A 270 -11.71 13.67 14.36
C ASP A 270 -12.44 14.88 13.74
N GLU A 271 -11.76 15.65 12.89
CA GLU A 271 -12.35 16.77 12.16
C GLU A 271 -13.26 16.28 11.03
N PHE A 272 -12.90 15.17 10.37
CA PHE A 272 -13.74 14.55 9.34
C PHE A 272 -15.09 14.12 9.92
N PHE A 273 -15.08 13.36 11.01
CA PHE A 273 -16.32 12.86 11.61
C PHE A 273 -17.23 13.98 12.13
N ARG A 274 -16.65 15.04 12.72
CA ARG A 274 -17.42 16.24 13.10
C ARG A 274 -18.01 16.96 11.89
N ALA A 275 -17.26 17.07 10.79
CA ALA A 275 -17.74 17.70 9.57
C ALA A 275 -18.90 16.90 8.93
N ILE A 276 -18.83 15.56 8.95
CA ILE A 276 -19.92 14.67 8.50
C ILE A 276 -21.21 14.98 9.26
N GLU A 277 -21.15 15.00 10.60
CA GLU A 277 -22.31 15.19 11.47
C GLU A 277 -22.99 16.54 11.27
N LYS A 278 -22.19 17.58 10.99
CA LYS A 278 -22.68 18.96 10.83
C LYS A 278 -23.06 19.33 9.40
N GLY A 279 -22.74 18.50 8.42
CA GLY A 279 -22.90 18.85 7.01
C GLY A 279 -21.85 19.85 6.50
N GLU A 280 -20.70 19.92 7.17
CA GLU A 280 -19.62 20.89 6.93
C GLU A 280 -18.45 20.27 6.14
N LEU A 281 -18.67 19.14 5.46
CA LEU A 281 -17.65 18.54 4.61
C LEU A 281 -17.21 19.52 3.50
N PRO A 282 -15.91 19.64 3.21
CA PRO A 282 -15.46 20.37 2.04
C PRO A 282 -15.92 19.65 0.76
N GLN A 283 -15.94 20.39 -0.35
CA GLN A 283 -16.37 19.85 -1.65
C GLN A 283 -15.57 18.62 -2.08
N VAL A 284 -14.29 18.53 -1.71
CA VAL A 284 -13.45 17.34 -1.91
C VAL A 284 -12.83 16.91 -0.58
N SER A 285 -13.21 15.73 -0.10
CA SER A 285 -12.67 15.15 1.14
C SER A 285 -11.92 13.87 0.85
N PHE A 286 -10.66 13.80 1.23
CA PHE A 286 -9.90 12.55 1.27
C PHE A 286 -9.85 12.02 2.69
N TYR A 287 -9.96 10.71 2.87
CA TYR A 287 -9.93 10.08 4.18
C TYR A 287 -9.03 8.84 4.18
N LYS A 288 -8.06 8.79 5.10
CA LYS A 288 -7.25 7.60 5.38
C LYS A 288 -7.35 7.26 6.87
N PRO A 289 -7.76 6.04 7.24
CA PRO A 289 -7.86 5.67 8.65
C PRO A 289 -6.49 5.44 9.28
N LEU A 290 -6.45 5.32 10.61
CA LEU A 290 -5.26 4.88 11.34
C LEU A 290 -4.89 3.43 10.96
N GLY A 291 -3.64 3.01 11.21
CA GLY A 291 -3.11 1.70 10.84
C GLY A 291 -4.04 0.53 11.17
N VAL A 292 -4.54 0.44 12.40
CA VAL A 292 -5.38 -0.68 12.88
C VAL A 292 -6.66 -0.89 12.07
N PHE A 293 -7.13 0.12 11.33
CA PHE A 293 -8.37 0.07 10.55
C PHE A 293 -8.12 0.10 9.03
N ASN A 294 -6.87 0.00 8.58
CA ASN A 294 -6.56 0.16 7.17
C ASN A 294 -6.61 -1.16 6.36
N GLY A 295 -6.81 -2.30 7.03
CA GLY A 295 -6.93 -3.62 6.39
C GLY A 295 -5.60 -4.20 5.90
N HIS A 296 -4.46 -3.56 6.20
CA HIS A 296 -3.15 -4.05 5.82
C HIS A 296 -2.83 -5.36 6.58
N PRO A 297 -2.31 -6.40 5.91
CA PRO A 297 -1.85 -7.61 6.59
C PRO A 297 -0.82 -7.35 7.70
N ASP A 298 -0.59 -8.34 8.55
CA ASP A 298 0.31 -8.32 9.73
C ASP A 298 -0.17 -7.48 10.91
N TYR A 299 -0.40 -6.18 10.70
CA TYR A 299 -0.70 -5.25 11.79
C TYR A 299 -2.15 -4.77 11.85
N SER A 300 -2.95 -5.06 10.83
CA SER A 300 -4.41 -4.87 10.80
C SER A 300 -5.06 -6.19 10.35
N ASP A 301 -6.39 -6.20 10.31
CA ASP A 301 -7.19 -7.35 9.94
C ASP A 301 -8.37 -6.94 9.06
N LEU A 302 -8.92 -7.92 8.34
CA LEU A 302 -10.00 -7.69 7.39
C LEU A 302 -11.30 -7.27 8.11
N ALA A 303 -11.57 -7.81 9.30
CA ALA A 303 -12.76 -7.49 10.07
C ALA A 303 -12.78 -6.03 10.54
N ALA A 304 -11.66 -5.53 11.06
CA ALA A 304 -11.48 -4.15 11.52
C ALA A 304 -11.59 -3.17 10.35
N GLY A 305 -10.91 -3.46 9.22
CA GLY A 305 -11.00 -2.66 8.00
C GLY A 305 -12.42 -2.62 7.43
N ASP A 306 -13.07 -3.78 7.30
CA ASP A 306 -14.44 -3.91 6.80
C ASP A 306 -15.46 -3.18 7.67
N ALA A 307 -15.39 -3.36 8.99
CA ALA A 307 -16.24 -2.67 9.94
C ALA A 307 -16.05 -1.16 9.90
N HIS A 308 -14.80 -0.70 9.77
CA HIS A 308 -14.48 0.72 9.74
C HIS A 308 -15.01 1.41 8.48
N VAL A 309 -14.80 0.82 7.29
CA VAL A 309 -15.35 1.36 6.04
C VAL A 309 -16.87 1.45 6.11
N ALA A 310 -17.53 0.40 6.61
CA ALA A 310 -18.98 0.39 6.76
C ALA A 310 -19.49 1.44 7.75
N ASP A 311 -18.80 1.66 8.87
CA ASP A 311 -19.14 2.71 9.84
C ASP A 311 -19.01 4.11 9.23
N VAL A 312 -17.91 4.37 8.50
CA VAL A 312 -17.70 5.65 7.80
C VAL A 312 -18.85 5.91 6.81
N VAL A 313 -19.19 4.93 5.97
CA VAL A 313 -20.31 5.07 5.02
C VAL A 313 -21.65 5.25 5.74
N ALA A 314 -21.90 4.54 6.83
CA ALA A 314 -23.12 4.69 7.62
C ALA A 314 -23.25 6.10 8.24
N ARG A 315 -22.13 6.72 8.64
CA ARG A 315 -22.12 8.12 9.10
C ARG A 315 -22.36 9.09 7.95
N LEU A 316 -21.72 8.88 6.80
CA LEU A 316 -21.91 9.72 5.60
C LEU A 316 -23.37 9.68 5.12
N ARG A 317 -24.04 8.52 5.16
CA ARG A 317 -25.47 8.39 4.86
C ARG A 317 -26.38 9.23 5.75
N LYS A 318 -25.98 9.48 7.00
CA LYS A 318 -26.73 10.30 7.95
C LYS A 318 -26.37 11.79 7.85
N SER A 319 -25.36 12.14 7.06
CA SER A 319 -24.92 13.52 6.89
C SER A 319 -25.96 14.36 6.18
N PRO A 320 -26.11 15.66 6.53
CA PRO A 320 -26.86 16.61 5.71
C PRO A 320 -26.37 16.70 4.26
N ASN A 321 -25.11 16.33 3.98
CA ASN A 321 -24.57 16.35 2.62
C ASN A 321 -24.97 15.12 1.77
N TRP A 322 -25.63 14.10 2.33
CA TRP A 322 -25.85 12.80 1.66
C TRP A 322 -26.51 12.91 0.27
N ALA A 323 -27.49 13.81 0.11
CA ALA A 323 -28.24 13.93 -1.14
C ALA A 323 -27.39 14.33 -2.36
N ASP A 324 -26.24 14.99 -2.13
CA ASP A 324 -25.36 15.53 -3.16
C ASP A 324 -23.92 14.97 -3.03
N MET A 325 -23.77 13.77 -2.46
CA MET A 325 -22.47 13.17 -2.16
C MET A 325 -22.13 12.01 -3.11
N LEU A 326 -20.89 12.02 -3.63
CA LEU A 326 -20.26 10.83 -4.24
C LEU A 326 -19.21 10.29 -3.26
N ILE A 327 -19.29 8.99 -2.95
CA ILE A 327 -18.29 8.28 -2.15
C ILE A 327 -17.53 7.33 -3.07
N ILE A 328 -16.20 7.41 -3.04
CA ILE A 328 -15.30 6.46 -3.71
C ILE A 328 -14.53 5.73 -2.62
N ILE A 329 -14.64 4.40 -2.62
CA ILE A 329 -13.87 3.50 -1.76
C ILE A 329 -12.87 2.78 -2.65
N THR A 330 -11.59 2.85 -2.32
CA THR A 330 -10.51 2.20 -3.06
C THR A 330 -9.41 1.75 -2.10
N ALA A 331 -8.65 0.75 -2.52
CA ALA A 331 -7.36 0.41 -1.94
C ALA A 331 -6.25 1.20 -2.65
N ASP A 332 -5.09 1.27 -2.02
CA ASP A 332 -3.86 1.83 -2.58
C ASP A 332 -3.07 0.83 -3.42
N GLU A 333 -3.10 -0.47 -3.08
CA GLU A 333 -2.38 -1.55 -3.78
C GLU A 333 -3.03 -2.93 -3.53
N ASN A 334 -2.43 -4.02 -4.05
CA ASN A 334 -3.02 -5.37 -4.09
C ASN A 334 -2.62 -6.28 -2.91
N GLY A 335 -1.79 -5.81 -1.99
CA GLY A 335 -1.26 -6.54 -0.83
C GLY A 335 -0.31 -7.69 -1.21
N GLY A 336 0.14 -7.76 -2.46
CA GLY A 336 0.96 -8.86 -2.97
C GLY A 336 0.21 -10.19 -3.14
N PHE A 337 -1.12 -10.17 -3.07
CA PHE A 337 -1.98 -11.32 -3.34
C PHE A 337 -2.20 -11.50 -4.85
N TRP A 338 -2.49 -12.74 -5.22
CA TRP A 338 -2.82 -13.13 -6.59
C TRP A 338 -4.17 -12.57 -7.02
N ASP A 339 -4.20 -11.98 -8.21
CA ASP A 339 -5.39 -11.68 -8.99
C ASP A 339 -5.16 -12.14 -10.44
N HIS A 340 -6.22 -12.37 -11.20
CA HIS A 340 -6.21 -13.21 -12.41
C HIS A 340 -6.16 -12.49 -13.76
#